data_AF-A0A6B2LFU5-F1
#
_entry.id   AF-A0A6B2LFU5-F1
#
_cell.length_a   1.000
_cell.length_b   1.000
_cell.length_c   1.000
_cell.angle_alpha   90.00
_cell.angle_beta   90.00
_cell.angle_gamma   90.00
#
_symmetry.space_group_name_H-M   'P 1'
#
loop_
_entity.id
_entity.type
_entity.pdbx_description
1 polymer ?
#
loop_
_entity_poly.entity_id
_entity_poly.type
_entity_poly.pdbx_seq_one_letter_code
_entity_poly.pdbx_strand_id
1 'polypeptide(L)'
;MNLFLIINMVGVLAVVAFYKSHRSEPGYVDYDWYHSYPADYLSTLQYCPTCEMPRPPRSSHCKDLGRCILRYDHFCPWIANAVGLQNHKYFILLIIYAMIASSLEQLVMVFLMINYDVKLHWSVLAFFIENGMVSLSIFLLVVLTLAFQAYNITTKEFYAWRNRPGASSSILIKYDKGFYSNFVQIMGPDPVSWWSPFSNEVILKEGYTFQ
;
A
#
# COMPACT_ATOMS: atom_id res chain seq x y z
N MET A 1 -17.88 28.03 2.81
CA MET A 1 -17.27 27.92 1.47
C MET A 1 -16.00 27.06 1.46
N ASN A 2 -15.10 27.17 2.45
CA ASN A 2 -13.80 26.44 2.42
C ASN A 2 -13.88 24.92 2.71
N LEU A 3 -14.73 24.46 3.63
CA LEU A 3 -14.79 23.03 4.01
C LEU A 3 -15.29 22.12 2.89
N PHE A 4 -16.29 22.57 2.13
CA PHE A 4 -16.81 21.84 0.97
C PHE A 4 -15.73 21.63 -0.09
N LEU A 5 -14.94 22.65 -0.39
CA LEU A 5 -13.83 22.55 -1.34
C LEU A 5 -12.77 21.56 -0.86
N ILE A 6 -12.43 21.56 0.43
CA ILE A 6 -11.46 20.61 1.01
C ILE A 6 -11.94 19.17 0.83
N ILE A 7 -13.21 18.88 1.14
CA ILE A 7 -13.78 17.53 1.03
C ILE A 7 -13.75 17.05 -0.42
N ASN A 8 -14.17 17.89 -1.36
CA ASN A 8 -14.13 17.54 -2.77
C ASN A 8 -12.69 17.33 -3.26
N MET A 9 -11.74 18.14 -2.81
CA MET A 9 -10.33 17.98 -3.16
C MET A 9 -9.78 16.64 -2.64
N VAL A 10 -10.02 16.30 -1.38
CA VAL A 10 -9.59 15.00 -0.82
C VAL A 10 -10.27 13.84 -1.54
N GLY A 11 -11.55 13.96 -1.87
CA GLY A 11 -12.28 12.97 -2.66
C GLY A 11 -11.67 12.75 -4.04
N VAL A 12 -11.32 13.83 -4.76
CA VAL A 12 -10.63 13.75 -6.05
C VAL A 12 -9.27 13.06 -5.90
N LEU A 13 -8.49 13.42 -4.88
CA LEU A 13 -7.20 12.77 -4.60
C LEU A 13 -7.35 11.27 -4.31
N ALA A 14 -8.38 10.88 -3.53
CA ALA A 14 -8.69 9.48 -3.26
C ALA A 14 -9.06 8.72 -4.54
N VAL A 15 -9.89 9.30 -5.41
CA VAL A 15 -10.28 8.69 -6.69
C VAL A 15 -9.09 8.52 -7.62
N VAL A 16 -8.21 9.52 -7.71
CA VAL A 16 -6.99 9.44 -8.53
C VAL A 16 -6.04 8.38 -7.96
N ALA A 17 -5.84 8.33 -6.64
CA ALA A 17 -5.03 7.31 -6.00
C ALA A 17 -5.61 5.90 -6.18
N PHE A 18 -6.94 5.75 -6.13
CA PHE A 18 -7.65 4.50 -6.44
C PHE A 18 -7.38 4.06 -7.87
N TYR A 19 -7.64 4.95 -8.84
CA TYR A 19 -7.42 4.68 -10.25
C TYR A 19 -5.97 4.26 -10.52
N LYS A 20 -4.99 4.97 -9.95
CA LYS A 20 -3.59 4.61 -10.11
C LYS A 20 -3.23 3.30 -9.42
N SER A 21 -3.76 2.99 -8.23
CA SER A 21 -3.53 1.70 -7.57
C SER A 21 -4.09 0.54 -8.38
N HIS A 22 -5.29 0.71 -8.93
CA HIS A 22 -5.99 -0.28 -9.74
C HIS A 22 -5.33 -0.51 -11.11
N ARG A 23 -4.91 0.56 -11.79
CA ARG A 23 -4.49 0.50 -13.21
C ARG A 23 -2.98 0.48 -13.43
N SER A 24 -2.18 0.92 -12.47
CA SER A 24 -0.72 0.83 -12.59
C SER A 24 -0.27 -0.60 -12.46
N GLU A 25 0.78 -0.96 -13.20
CA GLU A 25 1.45 -2.24 -12.98
C GLU A 25 1.97 -2.31 -11.54
N PRO A 26 1.82 -3.45 -10.85
CA PRO A 26 2.33 -3.61 -9.50
C PRO A 26 3.87 -3.78 -9.45
N GLY A 27 4.51 -3.87 -10.61
CA GLY A 27 5.93 -4.20 -10.76
C GLY A 27 6.11 -5.67 -11.07
N TYR A 28 5.76 -6.09 -12.28
CA TYR A 28 5.99 -7.45 -12.72
C TYR A 28 7.49 -7.77 -12.82
N VAL A 29 7.87 -8.99 -12.47
CA VAL A 29 9.20 -9.53 -12.74
C VAL A 29 9.30 -9.80 -14.24
N ASP A 30 10.30 -9.21 -14.90
CA ASP A 30 10.66 -9.51 -16.30
C ASP A 30 11.15 -10.96 -16.40
N TYR A 31 10.71 -11.71 -17.41
CA TYR A 31 11.16 -13.09 -17.61
C TYR A 31 12.66 -13.19 -17.84
N ASP A 32 13.28 -12.20 -18.48
CA ASP A 32 14.70 -12.25 -18.85
C ASP A 32 15.63 -11.68 -17.78
N TRP A 33 15.09 -11.22 -16.64
CA TRP A 33 15.86 -10.52 -15.60
C TRP A 33 17.10 -11.28 -15.14
N TYR A 34 17.00 -12.62 -15.05
CA TYR A 34 18.02 -13.47 -14.48
C TYR A 34 19.22 -13.70 -15.42
N HIS A 35 19.09 -13.44 -16.73
CA HIS A 35 20.21 -13.55 -17.66
C HIS A 35 21.33 -12.54 -17.39
N SER A 36 21.02 -11.47 -16.66
CA SER A 36 21.98 -10.43 -16.27
C SER A 36 22.77 -10.75 -14.98
N TYR A 37 22.53 -11.91 -14.35
CA TYR A 37 23.08 -12.25 -13.05
C TYR A 37 23.88 -13.56 -13.07
N PRO A 38 24.93 -13.70 -12.24
CA PRO A 38 25.79 -14.87 -12.25
C PRO A 38 25.09 -16.09 -11.63
N ALA A 39 25.45 -17.29 -12.10
CA ALA A 39 24.77 -18.54 -11.74
C ALA A 39 24.84 -18.88 -10.24
N ASP A 40 25.94 -18.51 -9.57
CA ASP A 40 26.12 -18.67 -8.13
C ASP A 40 25.07 -17.85 -7.35
N TYR A 41 24.86 -16.59 -7.72
CA TYR A 41 23.81 -15.76 -7.13
C TYR A 41 22.41 -16.36 -7.37
N LEU A 42 22.10 -16.74 -8.61
CA LEU A 42 20.80 -17.33 -8.96
C LEU A 42 20.50 -18.61 -8.17
N SER A 43 21.52 -19.41 -7.88
CA SER A 43 21.38 -20.65 -7.09
C SER A 43 20.91 -20.43 -5.64
N THR A 44 21.11 -19.21 -5.11
CA THR A 44 20.65 -18.83 -3.76
C THR A 44 19.19 -18.38 -3.71
N LEU A 45 18.58 -18.14 -4.87
CA LEU A 45 17.24 -17.59 -4.97
C LEU A 45 16.17 -18.68 -4.94
N GLN A 46 14.98 -18.29 -4.51
CA GLN A 46 13.84 -19.19 -4.56
C GLN A 46 13.32 -19.28 -5.99
N TYR A 47 13.01 -20.48 -6.47
CA TYR A 47 12.43 -20.68 -7.80
C TYR A 47 10.90 -20.54 -7.79
N CYS A 48 10.33 -19.98 -8.86
CA CYS A 48 8.89 -20.01 -9.09
C CYS A 48 8.55 -21.11 -10.11
N PRO A 49 7.81 -22.16 -9.72
CA PRO A 49 7.44 -23.22 -10.66
C PRO A 49 6.42 -22.75 -11.71
N THR A 50 5.53 -21.82 -11.37
CA THR A 50 4.50 -21.34 -12.30
C THR A 50 5.07 -20.41 -13.38
N CYS A 51 6.03 -19.56 -13.02
CA CYS A 51 6.70 -18.66 -13.97
C CYS A 51 7.98 -19.27 -14.56
N GLU A 52 8.38 -20.46 -14.10
CA GLU A 52 9.58 -21.20 -14.54
C GLU A 52 10.89 -20.39 -14.47
N MET A 53 11.06 -19.60 -13.40
CA MET A 53 12.20 -18.69 -13.25
C MET A 53 12.63 -18.50 -11.79
N PRO A 54 13.91 -18.16 -11.53
CA PRO A 54 14.35 -17.66 -10.23
C PRO A 54 13.59 -16.40 -9.85
N ARG A 55 13.18 -16.30 -8.58
CA ARG A 55 12.49 -15.14 -8.02
C ARG A 55 13.50 -14.15 -7.44
N PRO A 56 13.47 -12.87 -7.88
CA PRO A 56 14.23 -11.84 -7.22
C PRO A 56 13.91 -11.75 -5.72
N PRO A 57 14.81 -11.22 -4.88
CA PRO A 57 14.54 -10.97 -3.47
C PRO A 57 13.24 -10.19 -3.28
N ARG A 58 12.46 -10.56 -2.25
CA ARG A 58 11.17 -9.94 -1.88
C ARG A 58 10.06 -10.07 -2.94
N SER A 59 10.32 -10.72 -4.08
CA SER A 59 9.29 -10.98 -5.08
C SER A 59 8.48 -12.22 -4.73
N SER A 60 7.30 -12.34 -5.32
CA SER A 60 6.45 -13.51 -5.14
C SER A 60 5.43 -13.65 -6.26
N HIS A 61 5.04 -14.90 -6.54
CA HIS A 61 3.96 -15.18 -7.47
C HIS A 61 2.61 -14.74 -6.88
N CYS A 62 1.91 -13.87 -7.59
CA CYS A 62 0.52 -13.52 -7.34
C CYS A 62 -0.35 -14.46 -8.16
N LYS A 63 -1.16 -15.30 -7.50
CA LYS A 63 -2.01 -16.27 -8.19
C LYS A 63 -3.07 -15.59 -9.04
N ASP A 64 -3.66 -14.51 -8.53
CA ASP A 64 -4.73 -13.76 -9.18
C ASP A 64 -4.26 -13.08 -10.46
N LEU A 65 -2.99 -12.64 -10.52
CA LEU A 65 -2.38 -12.05 -11.72
C LEU A 65 -1.58 -13.05 -12.56
N GLY A 66 -1.38 -14.28 -12.09
CA GLY A 66 -0.61 -15.32 -12.78
C GLY A 66 0.86 -14.99 -13.00
N ARG A 67 1.44 -14.02 -12.28
CA ARG A 67 2.83 -13.55 -12.51
C ARG A 67 3.54 -13.20 -11.21
N CYS A 68 4.87 -13.25 -11.22
CA CYS A 68 5.69 -12.77 -10.11
C CYS A 68 5.72 -11.25 -10.05
N ILE A 69 5.53 -10.71 -8.84
CA ILE A 69 5.51 -9.28 -8.55
C ILE A 69 6.73 -8.93 -7.68
N LEU A 70 7.45 -7.86 -8.04
CA LEU A 70 8.56 -7.27 -7.29
C LEU A 70 8.05 -6.65 -5.99
N ARG A 71 8.78 -6.88 -4.89
CA ARG A 71 8.42 -6.43 -3.53
C ARG A 71 6.93 -6.64 -3.24
N TYR A 72 6.45 -7.85 -3.50
CA TYR A 72 5.03 -8.19 -3.43
C TYR A 72 4.50 -8.08 -2.00
N ASP A 73 3.50 -7.22 -1.81
CA ASP A 73 2.86 -7.05 -0.51
C ASP A 73 1.68 -8.00 -0.35
N HIS A 74 0.66 -7.83 -1.19
CA HIS A 74 -0.55 -8.67 -1.23
C HIS A 74 -1.33 -8.46 -2.53
N PHE A 75 -2.28 -9.34 -2.81
CA PHE A 75 -3.35 -9.05 -3.77
C PHE A 75 -4.48 -8.37 -3.01
N CYS A 76 -4.93 -7.20 -3.49
CA CYS A 76 -5.97 -6.42 -2.86
C CYS A 76 -7.25 -6.50 -3.70
N PRO A 77 -8.29 -7.20 -3.23
CA PRO A 77 -9.55 -7.32 -3.96
C PRO A 77 -10.22 -5.97 -4.23
N TRP A 78 -10.05 -5.00 -3.32
CA TRP A 78 -10.68 -3.68 -3.40
C TRP A 78 -10.19 -2.83 -4.57
N ILE A 79 -8.93 -2.99 -4.96
CA ILE A 79 -8.36 -2.35 -6.15
C ILE A 79 -8.25 -3.34 -7.32
N ALA A 80 -8.74 -4.57 -7.18
CA ALA A 80 -8.62 -5.65 -8.17
C ALA A 80 -7.22 -5.77 -8.80
N ASN A 81 -6.17 -5.61 -7.98
CA ASN A 81 -4.78 -5.62 -8.42
C ASN A 81 -3.87 -6.03 -7.26
N ALA A 82 -2.64 -6.45 -7.58
CA ALA A 82 -1.60 -6.62 -6.57
C ALA A 82 -1.10 -5.26 -6.08
N VAL A 83 -0.66 -5.21 -4.82
CA VAL A 83 0.16 -4.13 -4.28
C VAL A 83 1.60 -4.62 -4.29
N GLY A 84 2.44 -3.96 -5.08
CA GLY A 84 3.85 -4.30 -5.26
C GLY A 84 4.69 -3.04 -5.44
N LEU A 85 5.96 -3.21 -5.80
CA LEU A 85 6.94 -2.13 -5.86
C LEU A 85 6.45 -0.86 -6.59
N GLN A 86 5.82 -1.01 -7.76
CA GLN A 86 5.54 0.12 -8.66
C GLN A 86 4.22 0.85 -8.36
N ASN A 87 3.31 0.26 -7.58
CA ASN A 87 2.03 0.90 -7.24
C ASN A 87 1.80 1.08 -5.73
N HIS A 88 2.74 0.68 -4.87
CA HIS A 88 2.58 0.77 -3.42
C HIS A 88 2.35 2.20 -2.93
N LYS A 89 3.03 3.20 -3.52
CA LYS A 89 2.81 4.62 -3.21
C LYS A 89 1.33 5.00 -3.36
N TYR A 90 0.73 4.60 -4.48
CA TYR A 90 -0.68 4.92 -4.76
C TYR A 90 -1.62 4.23 -3.78
N PHE A 91 -1.29 3.00 -3.37
CA PHE A 91 -2.08 2.29 -2.36
C PHE A 91 -2.01 2.98 -1.00
N ILE A 92 -0.82 3.41 -0.55
CA ILE A 92 -0.64 4.18 0.70
C ILE A 92 -1.44 5.48 0.63
N LEU A 93 -1.37 6.21 -0.49
CA LEU A 93 -2.12 7.44 -0.67
C LEU A 93 -3.63 7.22 -0.70
N LEU A 94 -4.09 6.15 -1.35
CA LEU A 94 -5.50 5.77 -1.38
C LEU A 94 -6.06 5.61 0.03
N ILE A 95 -5.40 4.82 0.89
CA ILE A 95 -5.91 4.56 2.24
C ILE A 95 -5.84 5.80 3.15
N ILE A 96 -4.83 6.66 2.97
CA ILE A 96 -4.72 7.93 3.70
C ILE A 96 -5.84 8.89 3.28
N TYR A 97 -6.07 9.09 1.97
CA TYR A 97 -7.13 9.98 1.51
C TYR A 97 -8.51 9.43 1.82
N ALA A 98 -8.71 8.11 1.75
CA ALA A 98 -9.96 7.47 2.17
C ALA A 98 -10.25 7.72 3.67
N MET A 99 -9.24 7.57 4.53
CA MET A 99 -9.35 7.87 5.97
C MET A 99 -9.72 9.32 6.23
N ILE A 100 -9.08 10.27 5.54
CA ILE A 100 -9.36 11.70 5.70
C ILE A 100 -10.78 12.01 5.18
N ALA A 101 -11.15 11.49 4.02
CA ALA A 101 -12.48 11.70 3.42
C ALA A 101 -13.59 11.17 4.35
N SER A 102 -13.48 9.92 4.82
CA SER A 102 -14.49 9.30 5.69
C SER A 102 -14.63 10.02 7.04
N SER A 103 -13.52 10.53 7.57
CA SER A 103 -13.52 11.31 8.82
C SER A 103 -14.16 12.68 8.63
N LEU A 104 -13.82 13.39 7.54
CA LEU A 104 -14.40 14.70 7.24
C LEU A 104 -15.91 14.62 6.95
N GLU A 105 -16.36 13.57 6.26
CA GLU A 105 -17.78 13.35 6.00
C GLU A 105 -18.58 13.20 7.30
N GLN A 106 -18.09 12.39 8.25
CA GLN A 106 -18.71 12.24 9.57
C GLN A 106 -18.76 13.57 10.34
N LEU A 107 -17.67 14.34 10.33
CA LEU A 107 -17.63 15.65 10.99
C LEU A 107 -18.64 16.63 10.38
N VAL A 108 -18.76 16.65 9.06
CA VAL A 108 -19.77 17.47 8.37
C VAL A 108 -21.17 17.01 8.70
N MET A 109 -21.44 15.70 8.73
CA MET A 109 -22.76 15.18 9.08
C MET A 109 -23.15 15.62 10.49
N VAL A 110 -22.26 15.47 11.48
CA VAL A 110 -22.51 15.94 12.86
C VAL A 110 -22.75 17.45 12.89
N PHE A 111 -21.93 18.22 12.19
CA PHE A 111 -22.11 19.67 12.10
C PHE A 111 -23.48 20.06 11.52
N LEU A 112 -23.91 19.42 10.43
CA LEU A 112 -25.20 19.68 9.82
C LEU A 112 -26.35 19.30 10.75
N MET A 113 -26.24 18.18 11.48
CA MET A 113 -27.27 17.78 12.43
C MET A 113 -27.46 18.82 13.53
N ILE A 114 -26.37 19.36 14.07
CA ILE A 114 -26.42 20.40 15.12
C ILE A 114 -27.05 21.69 14.57
N ASN A 115 -26.64 22.14 13.38
CA ASN A 115 -27.08 23.44 12.84
C ASN A 115 -28.51 23.41 12.29
N TYR A 116 -29.00 22.25 11.86
CA TYR A 116 -30.34 22.10 11.29
C TYR A 116 -31.30 21.34 12.22
N ASP A 117 -30.92 21.13 13.50
CA ASP A 117 -31.71 20.41 14.51
C ASP A 117 -32.23 19.04 14.03
N VAL A 118 -31.37 18.31 13.30
CA VAL A 118 -31.73 17.00 12.76
C VAL A 118 -31.72 15.99 13.90
N LYS A 119 -32.89 15.42 14.19
CA LYS A 119 -33.04 14.41 15.22
C LYS A 119 -32.34 13.10 14.84
N LEU A 120 -31.72 12.47 15.84
CA LEU A 120 -31.10 11.16 15.69
C LEU A 120 -32.19 10.09 15.52
N HIS A 121 -32.49 9.75 14.27
CA HIS A 121 -33.32 8.62 13.90
C HIS A 121 -32.47 7.35 13.71
N TRP A 122 -33.09 6.17 13.77
CA TRP A 122 -32.39 4.88 13.62
C TRP A 122 -31.59 4.78 12.32
N SER A 123 -32.08 5.32 11.22
CA SER A 123 -31.36 5.37 9.95
C SER A 123 -30.09 6.23 10.00
N VAL A 124 -30.15 7.37 10.71
CA VAL A 124 -29.00 8.24 10.93
C VAL A 124 -27.99 7.56 11.86
N LEU A 125 -28.46 6.90 12.92
CA LEU A 125 -27.61 6.13 13.82
C LEU A 125 -26.90 4.99 13.08
N ALA A 126 -27.62 4.21 12.27
CA ALA A 126 -27.05 3.13 11.46
C ALA A 126 -25.96 3.66 10.52
N PHE A 127 -26.22 4.77 9.83
CA PHE A 127 -25.23 5.43 8.97
C PHE A 127 -23.94 5.80 9.74
N PHE A 128 -24.04 6.37 10.94
CA PHE A 128 -22.85 6.68 11.75
C PHE A 128 -22.09 5.44 12.19
N ILE A 129 -22.80 4.38 12.57
CA ILE A 129 -22.17 3.12 13.00
C ILE A 129 -21.40 2.49 11.84
N GLU A 130 -22.04 2.35 10.68
CA GLU A 130 -21.42 1.78 9.48
C GLU A 130 -20.18 2.57 9.05
N ASN A 131 -20.32 3.89 8.88
CA ASN A 131 -19.21 4.77 8.48
C ASN A 131 -18.11 4.85 9.55
N GLY A 132 -18.48 4.84 10.83
CA GLY A 132 -17.54 4.81 11.94
C GLY A 132 -16.69 3.55 11.94
N MET A 133 -17.30 2.37 11.72
CA MET A 133 -16.59 1.10 11.59
C MET A 133 -15.65 1.09 10.40
N VAL A 134 -16.11 1.59 9.24
CA VAL A 134 -15.26 1.69 8.03
C VAL A 134 -14.08 2.63 8.27
N SER A 135 -14.33 3.81 8.84
CA SER A 135 -13.29 4.81 9.12
C SER A 135 -12.27 4.29 10.13
N LEU A 136 -12.71 3.58 11.17
CA LEU A 136 -11.81 2.92 12.13
C LEU A 136 -10.99 1.82 11.46
N SER A 137 -11.61 1.00 10.61
CA SER A 137 -10.91 -0.07 9.89
C SER A 137 -9.83 0.48 8.97
N ILE A 138 -10.13 1.55 8.23
CA ILE A 138 -9.16 2.22 7.35
C ILE A 138 -8.07 2.90 8.19
N PHE A 139 -8.41 3.55 9.31
CA PHE A 139 -7.42 4.14 10.22
C PHE A 139 -6.41 3.08 10.72
N LEU A 140 -6.89 1.93 11.18
CA LEU A 140 -6.03 0.83 11.62
C LEU A 140 -5.16 0.29 10.47
N LEU A 141 -5.71 0.20 9.26
CA LEU A 141 -4.96 -0.19 8.07
C LEU A 141 -3.85 0.83 7.74
N VAL A 142 -4.14 2.14 7.80
CA VAL A 142 -3.14 3.21 7.61
C VAL A 142 -2.02 3.09 8.64
N VAL A 143 -2.36 2.95 9.92
CA VAL A 143 -1.36 2.79 10.99
C VAL A 143 -0.48 1.57 10.74
N LEU A 144 -1.08 0.43 10.39
CA LEU A 144 -0.35 -0.80 10.09
C LEU A 144 0.57 -0.65 8.88
N THR A 145 0.06 -0.13 7.76
CA THR A 145 0.83 0.05 6.53
C THR A 145 1.98 1.05 6.73
N LEU A 146 1.75 2.15 7.46
CA LEU A 146 2.82 3.11 7.76
C LEU A 146 3.86 2.53 8.73
N ALA A 147 3.45 1.70 9.70
CA ALA A 147 4.38 1.00 10.57
C ALA A 147 5.24 0.00 9.78
N PHE A 148 4.63 -0.79 8.90
CA PHE A 148 5.37 -1.69 8.00
C PHE A 148 6.32 -0.93 7.09
N GLN A 149 5.88 0.21 6.53
CA GLN A 149 6.74 1.06 5.72
C GLN A 149 7.90 1.66 6.53
N ALA A 150 7.66 2.05 7.79
CA ALA A 150 8.69 2.60 8.68
C ALA A 150 9.84 1.62 8.95
N TYR A 151 9.58 0.31 8.92
CA TYR A 151 10.58 -0.76 9.07
C TYR A 151 10.93 -1.48 7.75
N ASN A 152 10.44 -0.97 6.61
CA ASN A 152 10.61 -1.57 5.28
C ASN A 152 10.20 -3.05 5.20
N ILE A 153 9.05 -3.38 5.78
CA ILE A 153 8.45 -4.71 5.79
C ILE A 153 7.27 -4.74 4.81
N THR A 154 7.10 -5.84 4.09
CA THR A 154 5.84 -6.14 3.39
C THR A 154 4.92 -6.99 4.27
N THR A 155 3.61 -6.90 4.04
CA THR A 155 2.61 -7.75 4.70
C THR A 155 2.97 -9.22 4.58
N LYS A 156 3.42 -9.66 3.40
CA LYS A 156 3.87 -11.03 3.16
C LYS A 156 5.08 -11.43 3.99
N GLU A 157 6.08 -10.56 4.13
CA GLU A 157 7.26 -10.81 4.98
C GLU A 157 6.86 -10.92 6.45
N PHE A 158 5.96 -10.07 6.93
CA PHE A 158 5.43 -10.15 8.30
C PHE A 158 4.72 -11.49 8.54
N TYR A 159 3.83 -11.91 7.64
CA TYR A 159 3.16 -13.22 7.75
C TYR A 159 4.14 -14.38 7.69
N ALA A 160 5.14 -14.32 6.80
CA ALA A 160 6.16 -15.36 6.69
C ALA A 160 7.01 -15.48 7.96
N TRP A 161 7.34 -14.35 8.61
CA TRP A 161 8.03 -14.33 9.90
C TRP A 161 7.13 -14.84 11.03
N ARG A 162 5.88 -14.37 11.12
CA ARG A 162 4.93 -14.76 12.17
C ARG A 162 4.68 -16.27 12.19
N ASN A 163 4.71 -16.92 11.03
CA ASN A 163 4.52 -18.36 10.88
C ASN A 163 5.82 -19.18 11.05
N ARG A 164 6.91 -18.58 11.54
CA ARG A 164 8.17 -19.29 11.87
C ARG A 164 8.44 -19.17 13.38
N PRO A 165 8.00 -20.16 14.17
CA PRO A 165 8.26 -20.16 15.62
C PRO A 165 9.75 -20.02 15.93
N GLY A 166 10.09 -19.11 16.85
CA GLY A 166 11.47 -18.85 17.26
C GLY A 166 12.32 -18.01 16.29
N ALA A 167 11.75 -17.51 15.18
CA ALA A 167 12.49 -16.63 14.26
C ALA A 167 12.84 -15.29 14.93
N SER A 168 14.13 -14.93 14.91
CA SER A 168 14.61 -13.64 15.40
C SER A 168 13.95 -12.46 14.68
N SER A 169 13.66 -11.39 15.42
CA SER A 169 13.18 -10.11 14.86
C SER A 169 14.16 -9.52 13.84
N SER A 170 15.45 -9.81 13.94
CA SER A 170 16.46 -9.36 12.96
C SER A 170 16.20 -9.86 11.54
N ILE A 171 15.52 -11.00 11.38
CA ILE A 171 15.12 -11.53 10.07
C ILE A 171 13.99 -10.70 9.46
N LEU A 172 13.09 -10.18 10.30
CA LEU A 172 11.94 -9.37 9.87
C LEU A 172 12.39 -7.98 9.40
N ILE A 173 13.25 -7.32 10.18
CA ILE A 173 13.75 -5.96 9.90
C ILE A 173 15.03 -5.94 9.04
N LYS A 174 15.36 -7.04 8.35
CA LYS A 174 16.61 -7.15 7.59
C LYS A 174 16.81 -6.10 6.48
N TYR A 175 15.72 -5.48 6.01
CA TYR A 175 15.73 -4.45 4.96
C TYR A 175 15.53 -3.03 5.52
N ASP A 176 15.49 -2.87 6.84
CA ASP A 176 15.37 -1.58 7.49
C ASP A 176 16.65 -0.76 7.28
N LYS A 177 16.52 0.44 6.70
CA LYS A 177 17.60 1.42 6.48
C LYS A 177 17.38 2.71 7.25
N GLY A 178 16.51 2.69 8.24
CA GLY A 178 16.04 3.86 8.97
C GLY A 178 14.83 4.53 8.30
N PHE A 179 14.04 5.21 9.14
CA PHE A 179 12.72 5.75 8.79
C PHE A 179 12.69 6.50 7.45
N TYR A 180 13.54 7.52 7.28
CA TYR A 180 13.55 8.32 6.06
C TYR A 180 13.90 7.50 4.81
N SER A 181 14.99 6.72 4.87
CA SER A 181 15.45 5.87 3.77
C SER A 181 14.39 4.85 3.36
N ASN A 182 13.66 4.30 4.33
CA ASN A 182 12.59 3.34 4.06
C ASN A 182 11.44 4.00 3.33
N PHE A 183 10.98 5.18 3.76
CA PHE A 183 9.93 5.91 3.05
C PHE A 183 10.37 6.36 1.66
N VAL A 184 11.60 6.84 1.49
CA VAL A 184 12.15 7.24 0.19
C VAL A 184 12.00 6.11 -0.83
N GLN A 185 12.28 4.85 -0.47
CA GLN A 185 12.19 3.69 -1.38
C GLN A 185 10.81 3.48 -2.03
N ILE A 186 9.74 3.97 -1.42
CA ILE A 186 8.37 3.80 -1.93
C ILE A 186 7.73 5.13 -2.33
N MET A 187 8.02 6.20 -1.60
CA MET A 187 7.32 7.48 -1.74
C MET A 187 8.03 8.48 -2.65
N GLY A 188 9.36 8.46 -2.72
CA GLY A 188 10.13 9.34 -3.61
C GLY A 188 11.36 9.91 -2.92
N PRO A 189 12.41 10.30 -3.66
CA PRO A 189 13.43 11.19 -3.12
C PRO A 189 12.87 12.55 -2.68
N ASP A 190 11.77 13.03 -3.26
CA ASP A 190 11.16 14.32 -2.90
C ASP A 190 9.97 14.16 -1.93
N PRO A 191 10.10 14.58 -0.65
CA PRO A 191 9.01 14.54 0.33
C PRO A 191 7.78 15.38 -0.04
N VAL A 192 7.92 16.42 -0.87
CA VAL A 192 6.78 17.22 -1.32
C VAL A 192 5.89 16.39 -2.24
N SER A 193 6.50 15.62 -3.15
CA SER A 193 5.80 14.70 -4.05
C SER A 193 5.13 13.52 -3.33
N TRP A 194 5.48 13.22 -2.08
CA TRP A 194 4.93 12.07 -1.35
C TRP A 194 3.41 12.14 -1.27
N TRP A 195 2.86 13.35 -1.11
CA TRP A 195 1.44 13.64 -0.98
C TRP A 195 0.76 13.93 -2.32
N SER A 196 1.39 13.59 -3.44
CA SER A 196 0.82 13.79 -4.77
C SER A 196 0.66 12.46 -5.47
N PRO A 197 -0.57 12.02 -5.76
CA PRO A 197 -0.78 10.85 -6.58
C PRO A 197 -0.39 11.11 -8.04
N PHE A 198 -0.09 12.35 -8.46
CA PHE A 198 0.29 12.68 -9.83
C PHE A 198 1.78 12.46 -10.12
N SER A 199 2.61 12.46 -9.07
CA SER A 199 4.03 12.18 -9.21
C SER A 199 4.26 10.74 -9.66
N ASN A 200 5.01 10.56 -10.74
CA ASN A 200 5.39 9.27 -11.30
C ASN A 200 6.83 8.92 -10.90
N GLU A 201 7.30 9.35 -9.72
CA GLU A 201 8.65 9.03 -9.27
C GLU A 201 8.76 7.51 -9.09
N VAL A 202 9.30 6.85 -10.12
CA VAL A 202 9.62 5.42 -10.13
C VAL A 202 10.80 5.25 -9.19
N ILE A 203 10.57 4.63 -8.03
CA ILE A 203 11.63 4.43 -7.05
C ILE A 203 12.06 2.97 -7.01
N LEU A 204 13.39 2.82 -7.01
CA LEU A 204 14.19 1.64 -7.28
C LEU A 204 14.10 1.20 -8.75
N LYS A 205 15.11 1.62 -9.53
CA LYS A 205 15.23 1.38 -10.98
C LYS A 205 15.11 -0.09 -11.38
N GLU A 206 15.28 -1.05 -10.46
CA GLU A 206 15.23 -2.47 -10.85
C GLU A 206 14.49 -3.40 -9.89
N GLY A 207 14.42 -3.18 -8.57
CA GLY A 207 13.73 -4.11 -7.65
C GLY A 207 14.24 -5.56 -7.65
N TYR A 208 15.21 -5.87 -8.52
CA TYR A 208 15.84 -7.17 -8.71
C TYR A 208 16.95 -7.41 -7.68
N THR A 209 17.43 -6.33 -7.05
CA THR A 209 18.32 -6.37 -5.89
C THR A 209 17.71 -5.55 -4.76
N PHE A 210 17.80 -6.09 -3.54
CA PHE A 210 17.46 -5.38 -2.32
C PHE A 210 18.60 -5.60 -1.33
N GLN A 211 19.39 -4.56 -1.11
CA GLN A 211 20.24 -4.42 0.07
C GLN A 211 19.40 -3.95 1.24
#